data_AF-A0A8C3QCC7-F1
#
_entry.id   AF-A0A8C3QCC7-F1
#
_cell.length_a   1.000
_cell.length_b   1.000
_cell.length_c   1.000
_cell.angle_alpha   90.00
_cell.angle_beta   90.00
_cell.angle_gamma   90.00
#
_symmetry.space_group_name_H-M   'P 1'
#
loop_
_entity.id
_entity.type
_entity.pdbx_description
1 polymer ?
#
loop_
_entity_poly.entity_id
_entity_poly.type
_entity_poly.pdbx_seq_one_letter_code
_entity_poly.pdbx_strand_id
1 'polypeptide(L)'
;GRAREPPPCSSSSAARPSSPSSSPAPRPSPRSRRGWPSFRGSPEDQVLLHAGTPLDDEAALGQSPLPEFTTLDLSTRLLGGKVHGSLARAGKVRGQTPKVAKQEKKKKKTGRAKRRMQYNRRCVNVVPTFGKKKGPNANS
;
A
#
# COMPACT_ATOMS: atom_id res chain seq x y z
N GLY A 1 -25.22 -68.43 16.21
CA GLY A 1 -23.95 -67.81 15.79
C GLY A 1 -23.89 -66.40 16.32
N ARG A 2 -22.84 -66.06 17.08
CA ARG A 2 -22.66 -64.72 17.67
C ARG A 2 -22.13 -63.76 16.59
N ALA A 3 -22.77 -62.60 16.45
CA ALA A 3 -22.31 -61.52 15.60
C ALA A 3 -20.95 -60.99 16.11
N ARG A 4 -19.98 -60.86 15.22
CA ARG A 4 -18.68 -60.25 15.53
C ARG A 4 -18.83 -58.74 15.44
N GLU A 5 -18.58 -58.04 16.54
CA GLU A 5 -18.45 -56.58 16.53
C GLU A 5 -17.10 -56.13 15.94
N PRO A 6 -17.04 -54.99 15.24
CA PRO A 6 -15.79 -54.42 14.75
C PRO A 6 -15.01 -53.69 15.87
N PRO A 7 -13.66 -53.65 15.80
CA PRO A 7 -12.83 -53.01 16.83
C PRO A 7 -12.90 -51.46 16.76
N PRO A 8 -12.69 -50.76 17.89
CA PRO A 8 -12.71 -49.30 17.92
C PRO A 8 -11.46 -48.71 17.23
N CYS A 9 -11.69 -47.63 16.49
CA CYS A 9 -10.64 -46.82 15.86
C CYS A 9 -9.69 -46.25 16.91
N SER A 10 -8.40 -46.57 16.78
CA SER A 10 -7.33 -45.97 17.58
C SER A 10 -7.19 -44.48 17.26
N SER A 11 -7.31 -43.66 18.28
CA SER A 11 -7.06 -42.22 18.22
C SER A 11 -5.58 -41.96 17.95
N SER A 12 -5.26 -41.60 16.71
CA SER A 12 -3.93 -41.09 16.36
C SER A 12 -3.73 -39.72 17.01
N SER A 13 -2.86 -39.67 18.03
CA SER A 13 -2.43 -38.44 18.69
C SER A 13 -1.79 -37.50 17.67
N ALA A 14 -2.40 -36.32 17.48
CA ALA A 14 -1.86 -35.28 16.62
C ALA A 14 -0.60 -34.67 17.26
N ALA A 15 0.55 -34.82 16.59
CA ALA A 15 1.77 -34.13 16.97
C ALA A 15 1.57 -32.61 16.87
N ARG A 16 1.84 -31.91 17.98
CA ARG A 16 1.84 -30.44 18.06
C ARG A 16 2.96 -29.86 17.18
N PRO A 17 2.73 -28.83 16.36
CA PRO A 17 3.81 -28.13 15.69
C PRO A 17 4.63 -27.31 16.69
N SER A 18 5.94 -27.43 16.60
CA SER A 18 6.92 -26.65 17.35
C SER A 18 6.86 -25.16 16.94
N SER A 19 6.94 -24.30 17.95
CA SER A 19 6.92 -22.84 17.82
C SER A 19 8.06 -22.34 16.92
N PRO A 20 7.81 -21.38 16.00
CA PRO A 20 8.88 -20.75 15.26
C PRO A 20 9.68 -19.81 16.18
N SER A 21 11.01 -19.97 16.18
CA SER A 21 11.95 -19.10 16.87
C SER A 21 11.89 -17.69 16.27
N SER A 22 11.31 -16.74 17.00
CA SER A 22 11.29 -15.33 16.65
C SER A 22 12.71 -14.75 16.72
N SER A 23 13.33 -14.49 15.57
CA SER A 23 14.53 -13.66 15.52
C SER A 23 14.16 -12.20 15.80
N PRO A 24 14.88 -11.48 16.68
CA PRO A 24 14.56 -10.08 16.97
C PRO A 24 14.93 -9.19 15.78
N ALA A 25 14.05 -8.25 15.45
CA ALA A 25 14.27 -7.27 14.39
C ALA A 25 15.48 -6.37 14.70
N PRO A 26 16.27 -5.95 13.69
CA PRO A 26 17.39 -5.05 13.91
C PRO A 26 16.92 -3.66 14.34
N ARG A 27 17.62 -3.08 15.32
CA ARG A 27 17.36 -1.72 15.82
C ARG A 27 17.64 -0.69 14.71
N PRO A 28 16.78 0.31 14.50
CA PRO A 28 17.05 1.37 13.54
C PRO A 28 18.23 2.23 14.01
N SER A 29 19.11 2.57 13.07
CA SER A 29 20.25 3.46 13.29
C SER A 29 19.78 4.89 13.64
N PRO A 30 20.56 5.65 14.43
CA PRO A 30 20.19 7.01 14.80
C PRO A 30 20.24 7.88 13.55
N ARG A 31 19.05 8.23 13.04
CA ARG A 31 18.88 9.19 11.95
C ARG A 31 19.53 10.49 12.39
N SER A 32 20.49 10.98 11.60
CA SER A 32 21.14 12.27 11.83
C SER A 32 20.10 13.31 12.21
N ARG A 33 20.30 14.01 13.33
CA ARG A 33 19.54 15.21 13.69
C ARG A 33 19.66 16.19 12.52
N ARG A 34 18.70 16.15 11.60
CA ARG A 34 18.54 17.22 10.62
C ARG A 34 18.03 18.40 11.43
N GLY A 35 18.82 19.47 11.44
CA GLY A 35 18.48 20.72 12.09
C GLY A 35 17.06 21.14 11.73
N TRP A 36 16.39 21.76 12.70
CA TRP A 36 15.10 22.37 12.49
C TRP A 36 15.23 23.35 11.31
N PRO A 37 14.35 23.28 10.29
CA PRO A 37 14.44 24.22 9.18
C PRO A 37 14.36 25.63 9.75
N SER A 38 15.40 26.43 9.50
CA SER A 38 15.41 27.84 9.84
C SER A 38 14.22 28.48 9.13
N PHE A 39 13.23 28.88 9.93
CA PHE A 39 11.99 29.47 9.47
C PHE A 39 12.31 30.91 9.04
N ARG A 40 12.92 31.07 7.87
CA ARG A 40 13.09 32.39 7.25
C ARG A 40 11.82 32.69 6.47
N GLY A 41 10.75 33.02 7.19
CA GLY A 41 9.59 33.70 6.60
C GLY A 41 10.00 35.13 6.24
N SER A 42 9.51 35.63 5.11
CA SER A 42 9.67 37.04 4.78
C SER A 42 8.83 37.90 5.73
N PRO A 43 9.24 39.13 6.11
CA PRO A 43 8.44 39.97 7.01
C PRO A 43 7.05 40.27 6.44
N GLU A 44 6.88 40.30 5.12
CA GLU A 44 5.57 40.47 4.45
C GLU A 44 4.59 39.27 4.60
N ASP A 45 5.07 38.12 5.10
CA ASP A 45 4.24 36.92 5.30
C ASP A 45 3.74 36.77 6.76
N GLN A 46 4.17 37.67 7.64
CA GLN A 46 3.76 37.71 9.05
C GLN A 46 2.41 38.39 9.16
N VAL A 47 1.48 37.75 9.86
CA VAL A 47 0.16 38.29 10.16
C VAL A 47 -0.01 38.30 11.67
N LEU A 48 -0.33 39.48 12.20
CA LEU A 48 -0.64 39.69 13.61
C LEU A 48 -2.12 39.40 13.85
N LEU A 49 -2.46 38.56 14.82
CA LEU A 49 -3.83 38.24 15.17
C LEU A 49 -4.13 38.60 16.62
N HIS A 50 -5.29 39.21 16.85
CA HIS A 50 -5.89 39.35 18.17
C HIS A 50 -7.17 38.52 18.22
N ALA A 51 -7.29 37.60 19.18
CA ALA A 51 -8.46 36.69 19.31
C ALA A 51 -8.87 35.97 18.01
N GLY A 52 -7.91 35.69 17.11
CA GLY A 52 -8.16 35.03 15.82
C GLY A 52 -8.59 35.97 14.68
N THR A 53 -8.70 37.28 14.92
CA THR A 53 -8.90 38.30 13.89
C THR A 53 -7.58 38.92 13.47
N PRO A 54 -7.25 38.98 12.16
CA PRO A 54 -6.04 39.63 11.68
C PRO A 54 -6.15 41.14 11.89
N LEU A 55 -5.10 41.73 12.42
CA LEU A 55 -4.96 43.18 12.54
C LEU A 55 -4.42 43.76 11.23
N ASP A 56 -4.76 45.02 10.96
CA ASP A 56 -4.29 45.75 9.77
C ASP A 56 -2.83 46.18 9.94
N ASP A 57 -2.04 46.07 8.88
CA ASP A 57 -0.58 46.25 8.91
C ASP A 57 -0.17 47.74 9.09
N GLU A 58 -1.05 48.66 8.71
CA GLU A 58 -0.82 50.12 8.78
C GLU A 58 -1.40 50.76 10.05
N ALA A 59 -2.10 49.99 10.90
CA ALA A 59 -2.72 50.50 12.11
C ALA A 59 -1.73 50.51 13.28
N ALA A 60 -1.48 51.70 13.86
CA ALA A 60 -0.68 51.81 15.08
C ALA A 60 -1.39 51.09 16.25
N LEU A 61 -0.69 50.21 16.96
CA LEU A 61 -1.23 49.43 18.08
C LEU A 61 -1.91 50.30 19.16
N GLY A 62 -1.43 51.53 19.36
CA GLY A 62 -2.02 52.48 20.31
C GLY A 62 -3.36 53.10 19.88
N GLN A 63 -3.75 52.95 18.61
CA GLN A 63 -5.03 53.43 18.08
C GLN A 63 -6.01 52.27 17.82
N SER A 64 -5.51 51.03 17.87
CA SER A 64 -6.35 49.84 17.75
C SER A 64 -7.15 49.63 19.05
N PRO A 65 -8.41 49.17 18.98
CA PRO A 65 -9.27 48.95 20.14
C PRO A 65 -8.87 47.66 20.89
N LEU A 66 -7.61 47.61 21.36
CA LEU A 66 -7.05 46.49 22.11
C LEU A 66 -7.04 46.82 23.60
N PRO A 67 -7.59 45.95 24.47
CA PRO A 67 -7.45 46.12 25.91
C PRO A 67 -5.98 46.17 26.37
N GLU A 68 -5.74 46.84 27.49
CA GLU A 68 -4.44 46.86 28.15
C GLU A 68 -4.08 45.41 28.59
N PHE A 69 -2.85 44.97 28.31
CA PHE A 69 -2.35 43.60 28.54
C PHE A 69 -2.88 42.48 27.62
N THR A 70 -3.25 42.79 26.37
CA THR A 70 -3.69 41.78 25.40
C THR A 70 -2.55 40.92 24.84
N THR A 71 -2.84 39.64 24.60
CA THR A 71 -1.92 38.70 23.94
C THR A 71 -2.18 38.70 22.43
N LEU A 72 -1.14 38.93 21.65
CA LEU A 72 -1.18 38.90 20.18
C LEU A 72 -0.49 37.63 19.67
N ASP A 73 -1.07 37.00 18.67
CA ASP A 73 -0.51 35.83 17.99
C ASP A 73 0.14 36.24 16.66
N LEU A 74 1.34 35.73 16.40
CA LEU A 74 2.09 35.99 15.17
C LEU A 74 2.09 34.71 14.34
N SER A 75 1.23 34.68 13.31
CA SER A 75 1.19 33.57 12.37
C SER A 75 1.95 33.95 11.10
N THR A 76 2.80 33.04 10.61
CA THR A 76 3.46 33.20 9.31
C THR A 76 2.69 32.37 8.28
N ARG A 77 2.22 33.03 7.21
CA ARG A 77 1.60 32.33 6.09
C ARG A 77 2.69 31.59 5.34
N LEU A 78 2.87 30.31 5.61
CA LEU A 78 3.83 29.50 4.85
C LEU A 78 3.33 29.40 3.40
N LEU A 79 3.99 30.09 2.47
CA LEU A 79 3.83 29.96 1.01
C LEU A 79 4.26 28.54 0.59
N GLY A 80 3.45 27.54 0.91
CA GLY A 80 3.93 26.17 0.97
C GLY A 80 2.85 25.10 1.11
N GLY A 81 1.59 25.40 0.75
CA GLY A 81 0.59 24.37 0.45
C GLY A 81 0.94 23.60 -0.83
N LYS A 82 2.15 23.01 -0.88
CA LYS A 82 2.73 22.42 -2.10
C LYS A 82 3.18 21.00 -1.77
N VAL A 83 2.27 20.08 -2.02
CA VAL A 83 2.52 18.64 -2.00
C VAL A 83 3.79 18.35 -2.80
N HIS A 84 4.84 17.89 -2.11
CA HIS A 84 6.10 17.53 -2.73
C HIS A 84 5.95 16.21 -3.46
N GLY A 85 5.71 16.32 -4.77
CA GLY A 85 5.62 15.21 -5.72
C GLY A 85 5.09 15.71 -7.05
N SER A 86 5.94 15.80 -8.07
CA SER A 86 5.50 16.20 -9.40
C SER A 86 4.59 15.14 -10.02
N LEU A 87 3.33 15.46 -10.32
CA LEU A 87 2.44 14.61 -11.13
C LEU A 87 2.91 14.44 -12.58
N ALA A 88 3.98 15.12 -12.99
CA ALA A 88 4.56 15.12 -14.34
C ALA A 88 4.86 13.73 -14.92
N ARG A 89 4.97 12.68 -14.08
CA ARG A 89 5.23 11.30 -14.51
C ARG A 89 3.98 10.41 -14.55
N ALA A 90 2.81 10.93 -14.23
CA ALA A 90 1.57 10.17 -14.27
C ALA A 90 1.30 9.66 -15.69
N GLY A 91 1.05 8.35 -15.84
CA GLY A 91 0.70 7.75 -17.12
C GLY A 91 1.83 7.60 -18.15
N LYS A 92 3.08 8.01 -17.86
CA LYS A 92 4.23 7.93 -18.79
C LYS A 92 4.36 6.53 -19.41
N VAL A 93 4.29 5.48 -18.59
CA VAL A 93 4.46 4.10 -19.04
C VAL A 93 3.29 3.65 -19.93
N ARG A 94 2.06 4.05 -19.61
CA ARG A 94 0.86 3.67 -20.38
C ARG A 94 0.86 4.30 -21.78
N GLY A 95 1.42 5.50 -21.94
CA GLY A 95 1.58 6.18 -23.23
C GLY A 95 2.78 5.70 -24.04
N GLN A 96 3.86 5.27 -23.37
CA GLN A 96 5.06 4.77 -24.04
C GLN A 96 4.87 3.36 -24.59
N THR A 97 4.07 2.50 -23.94
CA THR A 97 3.84 1.14 -24.44
C THR A 97 2.97 1.14 -25.70
N PRO A 98 3.37 0.46 -26.79
CA PRO A 98 2.56 0.38 -28.00
C PRO A 98 1.19 -0.24 -27.68
N LYS A 99 0.12 0.35 -28.22
CA LYS A 99 -1.25 -0.13 -28.00
C LYS A 99 -1.51 -1.37 -28.87
N VAL A 100 -1.23 -2.55 -28.33
CA VAL A 100 -1.54 -3.81 -29.01
C VAL A 100 -3.06 -4.06 -28.98
N ALA A 101 -3.67 -4.16 -30.16
CA ALA A 101 -5.07 -4.53 -30.30
C ALA A 101 -5.32 -5.97 -29.82
N LYS A 102 -6.50 -6.23 -29.26
CA LYS A 102 -6.87 -7.60 -28.87
C LYS A 102 -7.10 -8.41 -30.14
N GLN A 103 -6.27 -9.42 -30.35
CA GLN A 103 -6.49 -10.41 -31.41
C GLN A 103 -7.80 -11.17 -31.14
N GLU A 104 -8.56 -11.44 -32.20
CA GLU A 104 -9.73 -12.29 -32.10
C GLU A 104 -9.30 -13.71 -31.75
N LYS A 105 -9.73 -14.19 -30.59
CA LYS A 105 -9.49 -15.56 -30.13
C LYS A 105 -10.81 -16.32 -30.18
N LYS A 106 -10.77 -17.55 -30.70
CA LYS A 106 -11.92 -18.46 -30.69
C LYS A 106 -12.55 -18.51 -29.29
N LYS A 107 -13.89 -18.39 -29.23
CA LYS A 107 -14.64 -18.45 -27.97
C LYS A 107 -14.28 -19.74 -27.23
N LYS A 108 -13.80 -19.61 -25.99
CA LYS A 108 -13.50 -20.77 -25.15
C LYS A 108 -14.80 -21.46 -24.78
N LYS A 109 -14.87 -22.79 -24.88
CA LYS A 109 -16.01 -23.55 -24.36
C LYS A 109 -16.15 -23.29 -22.85
N THR A 110 -17.37 -23.21 -22.36
CA THR A 110 -17.71 -22.95 -20.94
C THR A 110 -18.36 -24.18 -20.30
N GLY A 111 -18.51 -24.17 -18.97
CA GLY A 111 -19.24 -25.21 -18.22
C GLY A 111 -18.64 -26.63 -18.32
N ARG A 112 -19.52 -27.62 -18.46
CA ARG A 112 -19.19 -29.06 -18.50
C ARG A 112 -18.19 -29.41 -19.61
N ALA A 113 -18.36 -28.81 -20.79
CA ALA A 113 -17.46 -29.03 -21.92
C ALA A 113 -16.02 -28.57 -21.61
N LYS A 114 -15.85 -27.45 -20.91
CA LYS A 114 -14.54 -26.97 -20.46
C LYS A 114 -13.89 -27.92 -19.47
N ARG A 115 -14.65 -28.43 -18.50
CA ARG A 115 -14.16 -29.37 -17.48
C ARG A 115 -13.71 -30.69 -18.10
N ARG A 116 -14.45 -31.22 -19.08
CA ARG A 116 -14.04 -32.43 -19.82
C ARG A 116 -12.70 -32.23 -20.54
N MET A 117 -12.53 -31.11 -21.26
CA MET A 117 -11.25 -30.80 -21.91
C MET A 117 -10.10 -30.64 -20.91
N GLN A 118 -10.36 -30.03 -19.75
CA GLN A 118 -9.35 -29.87 -18.69
C GLN A 118 -8.92 -31.20 -18.07
N TYR A 119 -9.87 -32.11 -17.81
CA TYR A 119 -9.59 -33.45 -17.30
C TYR A 119 -8.75 -34.25 -18.30
N ASN A 120 -9.15 -34.27 -19.57
CA ASN A 120 -8.39 -34.96 -20.60
C ASN A 120 -6.96 -34.39 -20.69
N ARG A 121 -6.78 -33.06 -20.65
CA ARG A 121 -5.45 -32.43 -20.74
C ARG A 121 -4.59 -32.61 -19.49
N ARG A 122 -5.15 -32.89 -18.31
CA ARG A 122 -4.38 -33.01 -17.05
C ARG A 122 -4.15 -34.45 -16.63
N CYS A 123 -5.09 -35.34 -16.90
CA CYS A 123 -5.12 -36.67 -16.31
C CYS A 123 -5.03 -37.78 -17.36
N VAL A 124 -5.77 -37.67 -18.47
CA VAL A 124 -5.84 -38.76 -19.47
C VAL A 124 -4.70 -38.67 -20.47
N ASN A 125 -4.44 -37.48 -21.02
CA ASN A 125 -3.47 -37.28 -22.09
C ASN A 125 -2.04 -37.03 -21.56
N VAL A 126 -1.87 -36.93 -20.24
CA VAL A 126 -0.54 -36.75 -19.63
C VAL A 126 -0.06 -38.11 -19.15
N VAL A 127 0.82 -38.73 -19.93
CA VAL A 127 1.61 -39.85 -19.44
C VAL A 127 2.62 -39.29 -18.44
N PRO A 128 2.74 -39.82 -17.21
CA PRO A 128 3.78 -39.42 -16.28
C PRO A 128 5.14 -39.77 -16.88
N THR A 129 5.76 -38.81 -17.56
CA THR A 129 7.12 -38.97 -18.06
C THR A 129 8.10 -38.83 -16.90
N PHE A 130 9.19 -39.59 -16.95
CA PHE A 130 10.26 -39.49 -15.97
C PHE A 130 11.00 -38.16 -16.17
N GLY A 131 11.06 -37.32 -15.13
CA GLY A 131 11.70 -35.99 -15.18
C GLY A 131 10.84 -34.85 -14.61
N LYS A 132 11.32 -33.60 -14.77
CA LYS A 132 10.62 -32.40 -14.27
C LYS A 132 9.34 -32.15 -15.09
N LYS A 133 8.18 -32.17 -14.43
CA LYS A 133 6.89 -31.89 -15.08
C LYS A 133 6.86 -30.46 -15.64
N LYS A 134 6.73 -30.33 -16.97
CA LYS A 134 6.61 -29.01 -17.62
C LYS A 134 5.27 -28.37 -17.28
N GLY A 135 5.32 -27.11 -16.86
CA GLY A 135 4.14 -26.35 -16.45
C GLY A 135 3.18 -26.05 -17.62
N PRO A 136 1.89 -25.84 -17.36
CA PRO A 136 0.87 -25.60 -18.39
C PRO A 136 1.05 -24.30 -19.17
N ASN A 137 1.86 -23.36 -18.67
CA ASN A 137 2.20 -22.09 -19.31
C ASN A 137 3.73 -21.93 -19.42
N ALA A 138 4.44 -23.03 -19.69
CA ALA A 138 5.86 -22.97 -19.97
C ALA A 138 6.04 -22.63 -21.46
N ASN A 139 6.63 -21.47 -21.73
CA ASN A 139 7.13 -21.17 -23.07
C ASN A 139 8.35 -22.07 -23.30
N SER A 140 8.35 -22.80 -24.42
CA SER A 140 9.48 -23.65 -24.82
C SER A 140 10.67 -22.83 -25.25
#